data_AF-A0A146KEB6-F1
#
_entry.id   AF-A0A146KEB6-F1
#
_cell.length_a   1.000
_cell.length_b   1.000
_cell.length_c   1.000
_cell.angle_alpha   90.00
_cell.angle_beta   90.00
_cell.angle_gamma   90.00
#
_symmetry.space_group_name_H-M   'P 1'
#
loop_
_entity.id
_entity.type
_entity.pdbx_description
1 polymer ?
#
loop_
_entity_poly.entity_id
_entity_poly.type
_entity_poly.pdbx_seq_one_letter_code
_entity_poly.pdbx_strand_id
1 'polypeptide(L)'
;QLKKAISKPISIKRDPFIINNTVFMFDEKIFKYQTAKLKDHFVLNIVLPNAIEVMNEAFEKFHSVRYVYAPKLKTVWNFGFNQCHNLYRIDAKIVNMHQNAFSTCYSLPQIHTESIEKLDEAAFQNCLNLRKFVNNKICAVEIRTFNYCDCLTHFQMCNLKDATNLWLKKAKVDCPKCAKLHNDKVDYEVGVFDDVIRQQLMNVKNLCQLDDRQQIPTLNVHLPFDIQAQVITILILHEIKELPKKALAGQLRLFYCRIPSCAVINERGFFNCTALRYLDCKNVKQVGAYAFSQCYSMTQYNCHNVEYVGKAAFCQNHCLLKIKFNLLVEIGDRVFQECRSLNFVHAEKLKYVHDKAFNDIRVWQVKIYSQNPIKQSIQYQAVSDIPRFQEALYTDKFLERFSLLNLLRRRHLAVSKAKYYERITENFSTLQWIE
;
A
#
# COMPACT_ATOMS: atom_id res chain seq x y z
N GLN A 1 15.97 56.00 4.65
CA GLN A 1 16.47 54.69 5.16
C GLN A 1 15.36 53.69 5.52
N LEU A 2 14.10 54.11 5.71
CA LEU A 2 12.96 53.21 6.02
C LEU A 2 12.40 52.37 4.84
N LYS A 3 12.70 52.70 3.58
CA LYS A 3 12.27 51.90 2.40
C LYS A 3 13.20 50.71 2.07
N LYS A 4 14.38 50.58 2.71
CA LYS A 4 15.32 49.45 2.51
C LYS A 4 15.15 48.31 3.53
N ALA A 5 14.23 48.42 4.49
CA ALA A 5 14.00 47.41 5.52
C ALA A 5 12.89 46.38 5.18
N ILE A 6 12.15 46.57 4.07
CA ILE A 6 10.98 45.73 3.71
C ILE A 6 11.34 44.64 2.69
N SER A 7 12.57 44.59 2.17
CA SER A 7 12.97 43.65 1.10
C SER A 7 13.71 42.40 1.54
N LYS A 8 13.65 42.02 2.82
CA LYS A 8 14.05 40.66 3.24
C LYS A 8 12.78 39.84 3.47
N PRO A 9 12.50 38.77 2.71
CA PRO A 9 11.44 37.86 3.09
C PRO A 9 11.86 37.24 4.42
N ILE A 10 11.23 37.70 5.49
CA ILE A 10 11.29 37.02 6.78
C ILE A 10 10.60 35.69 6.50
N SER A 11 11.38 34.64 6.24
CA SER A 11 10.85 33.28 6.14
C SER A 11 10.36 32.92 7.53
N ILE A 12 9.08 33.20 7.80
CA ILE A 12 8.41 32.74 9.00
C ILE A 12 8.50 31.21 8.91
N LYS A 13 9.43 30.62 9.66
CA LYS A 13 9.59 29.17 9.77
C LYS A 13 8.30 28.65 10.37
N ARG A 14 7.39 28.15 9.53
CA ARG A 14 6.14 27.55 10.00
C ARG A 14 6.42 26.08 10.23
N ASP A 15 6.27 25.65 11.48
CA ASP A 15 6.29 24.22 11.79
C ASP A 15 5.13 23.53 11.04
N PRO A 16 5.29 22.26 10.65
CA PRO A 16 4.23 21.51 9.97
C PRO A 16 2.97 21.47 10.84
N PHE A 17 1.82 21.71 10.22
CA PHE A 17 0.52 21.62 10.89
C PHE A 17 -0.11 20.25 10.60
N ILE A 18 -0.57 19.53 11.63
CA ILE A 18 -1.11 18.18 11.48
C ILE A 18 -2.58 18.17 11.89
N ILE A 19 -3.45 17.71 10.99
CA ILE A 19 -4.82 17.33 11.31
C ILE A 19 -4.93 15.82 11.08
N ASN A 20 -5.16 15.06 12.15
CA ASN A 20 -5.25 13.59 12.12
C ASN A 20 -4.01 12.95 11.49
N ASN A 21 -4.13 12.44 10.28
CA ASN A 21 -3.06 11.77 9.50
C ASN A 21 -2.58 12.61 8.31
N THR A 22 -2.98 13.88 8.26
CA THR A 22 -2.72 14.78 7.15
C THR A 22 -1.81 15.92 7.61
N VAL A 23 -0.66 16.04 6.98
CA VAL A 23 0.31 17.10 7.22
C VAL A 23 0.05 18.23 6.22
N PHE A 24 -0.04 19.45 6.73
CA PHE A 24 -0.14 20.68 5.97
C PHE A 24 1.15 21.49 6.16
N MET A 25 1.78 21.85 5.04
CA MET A 25 2.93 22.76 5.03
C MET A 25 2.73 23.81 3.96
N PHE A 26 2.97 25.08 4.30
CA PHE A 26 2.61 26.22 3.46
C PHE A 26 3.80 26.93 2.83
N ASP A 27 5.01 26.44 3.10
CA ASP A 27 6.24 27.00 2.55
C ASP A 27 6.42 26.64 1.07
N GLU A 28 7.11 27.51 0.33
CA GLU A 28 7.45 27.26 -1.07
C GLU A 28 8.54 26.18 -1.23
N LYS A 29 9.41 26.04 -0.23
CA LYS A 29 10.47 25.03 -0.18
C LYS A 29 10.31 24.17 1.05
N ILE A 30 10.28 22.86 0.88
CA ILE A 30 10.09 21.90 1.97
C ILE A 30 11.41 21.20 2.27
N PHE A 31 11.91 21.31 3.50
CA PHE A 31 13.20 20.78 3.92
C PHE A 31 13.07 19.62 4.92
N LYS A 32 14.07 18.72 4.92
CA LYS A 32 14.17 17.59 5.87
C LYS A 32 14.04 17.99 7.34
N TYR A 33 14.61 19.13 7.76
CA TYR A 33 14.53 19.52 9.18
C TYR A 33 13.10 19.82 9.64
N GLN A 34 12.20 20.21 8.72
CA GLN A 34 10.80 20.48 9.03
C GLN A 34 10.05 19.17 9.24
N THR A 35 10.37 18.16 8.44
CA THR A 35 9.71 16.86 8.41
C THR A 35 10.33 15.86 9.37
N ALA A 36 11.58 16.06 9.81
CA ALA A 36 12.27 15.19 10.78
C ALA A 36 11.56 15.13 12.14
N LYS A 37 10.77 16.16 12.49
CA LYS A 37 9.92 16.17 13.69
C LYS A 37 8.66 15.32 13.52
N LEU A 38 8.28 14.99 12.28
CA LEU A 38 7.07 14.23 11.99
C LEU A 38 7.30 12.75 12.27
N LYS A 39 6.31 12.14 12.89
CA LYS A 39 6.21 10.68 13.00
C LYS A 39 5.68 10.13 11.67
N ASP A 40 6.60 9.83 10.76
CA ASP A 40 6.41 9.32 9.40
C ASP A 40 5.26 8.29 9.26
N HIS A 41 5.16 7.33 10.18
CA HIS A 41 4.18 6.25 10.17
C HIS A 41 2.72 6.70 10.36
N PHE A 42 2.47 7.89 10.93
CA PHE A 42 1.11 8.46 11.05
C PHE A 42 0.70 9.30 9.85
N VAL A 43 1.66 9.72 9.02
CA VAL A 43 1.38 10.60 7.90
C VAL A 43 0.88 9.76 6.73
N LEU A 44 -0.43 9.80 6.48
CA LEU A 44 -1.03 9.16 5.32
C LEU A 44 -1.19 10.14 4.16
N ASN A 45 -1.36 11.43 4.46
CA ASN A 45 -1.57 12.46 3.45
C ASN A 45 -0.65 13.66 3.70
N ILE A 46 -0.14 14.22 2.61
CA ILE A 46 0.69 15.42 2.62
C ILE A 46 0.03 16.47 1.72
N VAL A 47 -0.18 17.67 2.25
CA VAL A 47 -0.84 18.79 1.57
C VAL A 47 0.13 19.97 1.53
N LEU A 48 0.64 20.28 0.33
CA LEU A 48 1.64 21.30 0.05
C LEU A 48 1.10 22.31 -0.97
N PRO A 49 0.12 23.16 -0.61
CA PRO A 49 -0.59 24.01 -1.57
C PRO A 49 0.32 25.04 -2.27
N ASN A 50 1.41 25.44 -1.61
CA ASN A 50 2.33 26.46 -2.10
C ASN A 50 3.72 25.92 -2.45
N ALA A 51 4.02 24.65 -2.17
CA ALA A 51 5.35 24.13 -2.41
C ALA A 51 5.67 24.14 -3.91
N ILE A 52 6.81 24.74 -4.23
CA ILE A 52 7.44 24.78 -5.55
C ILE A 52 8.55 23.74 -5.60
N GLU A 53 9.26 23.53 -4.49
CA GLU A 53 10.39 22.61 -4.38
C GLU A 53 10.28 21.73 -3.13
N VAL A 54 10.46 20.42 -3.32
CA VAL A 54 10.70 19.46 -2.23
C VAL A 54 12.20 19.19 -2.20
N MET A 55 12.88 19.68 -1.16
CA MET A 55 14.33 19.64 -1.02
C MET A 55 14.85 18.23 -0.70
N ASN A 56 16.17 18.08 -0.66
CA ASN A 56 16.83 16.80 -0.43
C ASN A 56 16.27 16.09 0.81
N GLU A 57 15.91 14.81 0.64
CA GLU A 57 15.45 13.89 1.70
C GLU A 57 14.24 14.40 2.51
N ALA A 58 13.50 15.39 2.00
CA ALA A 58 12.45 16.05 2.75
C ALA A 58 11.36 15.07 3.23
N PHE A 59 10.96 14.09 2.43
CA PHE A 59 10.03 13.03 2.84
C PHE A 59 10.64 11.65 2.67
N GLU A 60 11.97 11.52 2.81
CA GLU A 60 12.62 10.22 2.78
C GLU A 60 12.08 9.31 3.88
N LYS A 61 11.77 8.04 3.54
CA LYS A 61 11.28 7.00 4.45
C LYS A 61 9.90 7.29 5.05
N PHE A 62 9.10 8.17 4.44
CA PHE A 62 7.68 8.30 4.80
C PHE A 62 6.85 7.11 4.28
N HIS A 63 7.10 5.91 4.81
CA HIS A 63 6.58 4.65 4.28
C HIS A 63 5.05 4.60 4.23
N SER A 64 4.38 5.26 5.17
CA SER A 64 2.92 5.23 5.33
C SER A 64 2.16 6.19 4.41
N VAL A 65 2.84 7.19 3.82
CA VAL A 65 2.21 8.22 2.98
C VAL A 65 1.56 7.55 1.78
N ARG A 66 0.31 7.91 1.51
CA ARG A 66 -0.51 7.40 0.39
C ARG A 66 -0.82 8.45 -0.64
N TYR A 67 -1.00 9.69 -0.19
CA TYR A 67 -1.42 10.78 -1.04
C TYR A 67 -0.60 12.04 -0.79
N VAL A 68 -0.16 12.67 -1.87
CA VAL A 68 0.51 13.97 -1.86
C VAL A 68 -0.26 14.92 -2.77
N TYR A 69 -0.75 16.02 -2.23
CA TYR A 69 -1.34 17.12 -2.99
C TYR A 69 -0.37 18.30 -3.02
N ALA A 70 0.23 18.57 -4.19
CA ALA A 70 1.22 19.63 -4.35
C ALA A 70 1.07 20.31 -5.73
N PRO A 71 0.02 21.13 -5.93
CA PRO A 71 -0.39 21.60 -7.25
C PRO A 71 0.63 22.53 -7.92
N LYS A 72 1.48 23.22 -7.14
CA LYS A 72 2.51 24.14 -7.62
C LYS A 72 3.92 23.52 -7.69
N LEU A 73 4.05 22.24 -7.31
CA LEU A 73 5.34 21.58 -7.19
C LEU A 73 5.98 21.37 -8.57
N LYS A 74 7.17 21.96 -8.76
CA LYS A 74 7.94 21.89 -10.00
C LYS A 74 9.18 21.03 -9.88
N THR A 75 9.84 21.02 -8.72
CA THR A 75 11.11 20.30 -8.55
C THR A 75 11.07 19.38 -7.33
N VAL A 76 11.48 18.13 -7.53
CA VAL A 76 11.76 17.19 -6.45
C VAL A 76 13.25 16.88 -6.46
N TRP A 77 13.92 17.30 -5.40
CA TRP A 77 15.36 17.13 -5.22
C TRP A 77 15.73 15.71 -4.75
N ASN A 78 17.02 15.46 -4.50
CA ASN A 78 17.55 14.13 -4.26
C ASN A 78 16.83 13.45 -3.09
N PHE A 79 16.35 12.22 -3.30
CA PHE A 79 15.65 11.43 -2.29
C PHE A 79 14.37 12.08 -1.72
N GLY A 80 13.78 13.08 -2.39
CA GLY A 80 12.67 13.88 -1.86
C GLY A 80 11.46 13.07 -1.38
N PHE A 81 11.06 12.01 -2.09
CA PHE A 81 10.03 11.04 -1.70
C PHE A 81 10.56 9.59 -1.71
N ASN A 82 11.87 9.41 -1.49
CA ASN A 82 12.49 8.08 -1.51
C ASN A 82 11.95 7.18 -0.38
N GLN A 83 11.74 5.90 -0.67
CA GLN A 83 11.17 4.92 0.25
C GLN A 83 9.78 5.29 0.81
N CYS A 84 9.00 6.12 0.09
CA CYS A 84 7.57 6.30 0.34
C CYS A 84 6.79 5.09 -0.20
N HIS A 85 6.91 3.94 0.47
CA HIS A 85 6.43 2.63 0.01
C HIS A 85 4.94 2.61 -0.35
N ASN A 86 4.11 3.29 0.43
CA ASN A 86 2.65 3.29 0.27
C ASN A 86 2.15 4.42 -0.62
N LEU A 87 3.05 5.25 -1.19
CA LEU A 87 2.66 6.41 -1.98
C LEU A 87 1.90 5.92 -3.22
N TYR A 88 0.60 6.20 -3.23
CA TYR A 88 -0.33 5.69 -4.22
C TYR A 88 -0.68 6.75 -5.26
N ARG A 89 -0.72 8.02 -4.86
CA ARG A 89 -1.07 9.11 -5.76
C ARG A 89 -0.34 10.38 -5.36
N ILE A 90 0.19 11.09 -6.35
CA ILE A 90 0.74 12.43 -6.21
C ILE A 90 0.13 13.34 -7.27
N ASP A 91 -0.50 14.41 -6.80
CA ASP A 91 -1.11 15.45 -7.63
C ASP A 91 -0.15 16.64 -7.69
N ALA A 92 0.79 16.54 -8.63
CA ALA A 92 1.83 17.55 -8.89
C ALA A 92 2.20 17.56 -10.39
N LYS A 93 2.52 18.73 -10.92
CA LYS A 93 3.03 18.92 -12.29
C LYS A 93 4.55 19.13 -12.26
N ILE A 94 5.27 18.05 -11.98
CA ILE A 94 6.73 18.09 -11.78
C ILE A 94 7.44 18.31 -13.12
N VAL A 95 8.41 19.21 -13.13
CA VAL A 95 9.26 19.58 -14.27
C VAL A 95 10.65 18.94 -14.12
N ASN A 96 11.23 18.99 -12.92
CA ASN A 96 12.57 18.49 -12.63
C ASN A 96 12.53 17.41 -11.55
N MET A 97 13.03 16.22 -11.86
CA MET A 97 13.21 15.13 -10.90
C MET A 97 14.67 14.73 -10.79
N HIS A 98 15.18 14.84 -9.56
CA HIS A 98 16.55 14.52 -9.24
C HIS A 98 16.74 13.08 -8.76
N GLN A 99 17.97 12.76 -8.38
CA GLN A 99 18.42 11.40 -8.08
C GLN A 99 17.53 10.75 -7.00
N ASN A 100 17.07 9.52 -7.29
CA ASN A 100 16.23 8.73 -6.39
C ASN A 100 14.96 9.43 -5.87
N ALA A 101 14.45 10.47 -6.54
CA ALA A 101 13.32 11.28 -6.07
C ALA A 101 12.09 10.46 -5.63
N PHE A 102 11.71 9.44 -6.39
CA PHE A 102 10.61 8.50 -6.11
C PHE A 102 11.10 7.04 -6.02
N SER A 103 12.39 6.84 -5.73
CA SER A 103 12.94 5.50 -5.59
C SER A 103 12.20 4.73 -4.49
N THR A 104 11.93 3.45 -4.74
CA THR A 104 11.31 2.53 -3.78
C THR A 104 9.89 2.95 -3.39
N CYS A 105 9.20 3.71 -4.26
CA CYS A 105 7.75 3.94 -4.16
C CYS A 105 6.97 2.76 -4.73
N TYR A 106 6.93 1.64 -3.99
CA TYR A 106 6.35 0.37 -4.44
C TYR A 106 4.89 0.48 -4.90
N SER A 107 4.08 1.32 -4.27
CA SER A 107 2.63 1.41 -4.51
C SER A 107 2.21 2.38 -5.62
N LEU A 108 3.14 3.17 -6.17
CA LEU A 108 2.81 4.25 -7.10
C LEU A 108 2.46 3.68 -8.48
N PRO A 109 1.19 3.73 -8.93
CA PRO A 109 0.79 3.14 -10.20
C PRO A 109 1.00 4.06 -11.40
N GLN A 110 0.93 5.38 -11.17
CA GLN A 110 1.03 6.42 -12.18
C GLN A 110 1.51 7.74 -11.55
N ILE A 111 2.11 8.57 -12.38
CA ILE A 111 2.53 9.94 -12.05
C ILE A 111 2.35 10.80 -13.30
N HIS A 112 2.09 12.10 -13.14
CA HIS A 112 1.97 13.03 -14.26
C HIS A 112 3.36 13.27 -14.87
N THR A 113 3.59 12.74 -16.06
CA THR A 113 4.91 12.73 -16.69
C THR A 113 5.09 13.75 -17.81
N GLU A 114 4.01 14.33 -18.35
CA GLU A 114 4.02 15.19 -19.54
C GLU A 114 4.87 16.46 -19.39
N SER A 115 4.97 16.98 -18.15
CA SER A 115 5.67 18.23 -17.86
C SER A 115 7.16 18.04 -17.59
N ILE A 116 7.63 16.79 -17.40
CA ILE A 116 9.01 16.51 -16.98
C ILE A 116 9.97 16.84 -18.12
N GLU A 117 10.98 17.62 -17.82
CA GLU A 117 12.06 18.02 -18.73
C GLU A 117 13.39 17.34 -18.37
N LYS A 118 13.63 17.12 -17.07
CA LYS A 118 14.85 16.48 -16.56
C LYS A 118 14.52 15.34 -15.59
N LEU A 119 15.18 14.20 -15.78
CA LEU A 119 15.01 12.97 -15.01
C LEU A 119 16.39 12.35 -14.71
N ASP A 120 16.81 12.39 -13.45
CA ASP A 120 18.15 11.93 -13.03
C ASP A 120 18.20 10.43 -12.66
N GLU A 121 19.40 9.95 -12.25
CA GLU A 121 19.70 8.56 -11.89
C GLU A 121 18.68 7.98 -10.90
N ALA A 122 18.22 6.76 -11.16
CA ALA A 122 17.39 5.97 -10.25
C ALA A 122 16.09 6.66 -9.76
N ALA A 123 15.59 7.70 -10.45
CA ALA A 123 14.44 8.49 -10.00
C ALA A 123 13.17 7.65 -9.73
N PHE A 124 12.94 6.56 -10.47
CA PHE A 124 11.84 5.59 -10.28
C PHE A 124 12.32 4.17 -9.99
N GLN A 125 13.57 4.00 -9.53
CA GLN A 125 14.09 2.67 -9.19
C GLN A 125 13.16 1.98 -8.19
N ASN A 126 12.89 0.68 -8.36
CA ASN A 126 12.00 -0.10 -7.51
C ASN A 126 10.55 0.45 -7.41
N CYS A 127 10.08 1.22 -8.38
CA CYS A 127 8.65 1.55 -8.50
C CYS A 127 7.87 0.35 -9.07
N LEU A 128 7.66 -0.66 -8.22
CA LEU A 128 7.14 -1.98 -8.63
C LEU A 128 5.75 -1.96 -9.26
N ASN A 129 4.89 -0.98 -8.94
CA ASN A 129 3.54 -0.87 -9.51
C ASN A 129 3.41 0.14 -10.66
N LEU A 130 4.46 0.86 -11.04
CA LEU A 130 4.35 1.88 -12.08
C LEU A 130 3.94 1.23 -13.40
N ARG A 131 2.74 1.55 -13.91
CA ARG A 131 2.13 0.84 -15.05
C ARG A 131 2.36 1.51 -16.38
N LYS A 132 2.38 2.83 -16.38
CA LYS A 132 2.44 3.68 -17.57
C LYS A 132 3.41 4.83 -17.34
N PHE A 133 4.27 5.06 -18.32
CA PHE A 133 5.14 6.23 -18.37
C PHE A 133 5.11 6.80 -19.80
N VAL A 134 4.67 8.05 -19.94
CA VAL A 134 4.56 8.72 -21.26
C VAL A 134 5.17 10.11 -21.16
N ASN A 135 6.23 10.38 -21.93
CA ASN A 135 6.86 11.69 -21.94
C ASN A 135 7.44 12.04 -23.32
N ASN A 136 7.14 13.24 -23.81
CA ASN A 136 7.59 13.68 -25.13
C ASN A 136 8.74 14.71 -25.09
N LYS A 137 9.21 15.10 -23.91
CA LYS A 137 10.21 16.18 -23.75
C LYS A 137 11.62 15.65 -23.47
N ILE A 138 11.72 14.56 -22.71
CA ILE A 138 12.99 13.99 -22.26
C ILE A 138 13.72 13.35 -23.45
N CYS A 139 15.02 13.64 -23.57
CA CYS A 139 15.87 13.18 -24.67
C CYS A 139 16.88 12.09 -24.29
N ALA A 140 17.12 11.85 -23.00
CA ALA A 140 18.04 10.85 -22.48
C ALA A 140 17.50 10.27 -21.16
N VAL A 141 17.79 9.00 -20.88
CA VAL A 141 17.46 8.33 -19.62
C VAL A 141 18.77 7.96 -18.90
N GLU A 142 18.89 8.40 -17.66
CA GLU A 142 20.04 8.11 -16.81
C GLU A 142 20.06 6.64 -16.35
N ILE A 143 21.19 6.25 -15.78
CA ILE A 143 21.41 4.89 -15.27
C ILE A 143 20.34 4.55 -14.20
N ARG A 144 19.85 3.31 -14.21
CA ARG A 144 18.92 2.75 -13.21
C ARG A 144 17.57 3.46 -13.04
N THR A 145 17.23 4.46 -13.86
CA THR A 145 16.03 5.28 -13.66
C THR A 145 14.75 4.47 -13.51
N PHE A 146 14.59 3.38 -14.25
CA PHE A 146 13.44 2.46 -14.19
C PHE A 146 13.81 1.04 -13.75
N ASN A 147 14.95 0.85 -13.08
CA ASN A 147 15.36 -0.48 -12.65
C ASN A 147 14.34 -1.09 -11.69
N TYR A 148 13.97 -2.34 -11.94
CA TYR A 148 12.95 -3.07 -11.17
C TYR A 148 11.55 -2.40 -11.22
N CYS A 149 11.21 -1.69 -12.31
CA CYS A 149 9.83 -1.28 -12.61
C CYS A 149 9.06 -2.39 -13.32
N ASP A 150 8.88 -3.54 -12.67
CA ASP A 150 8.41 -4.77 -13.32
C ASP A 150 6.92 -4.73 -13.78
N CYS A 151 6.09 -3.83 -13.26
CA CYS A 151 4.71 -3.62 -13.73
C CYS A 151 4.57 -2.66 -14.92
N LEU A 152 5.66 -2.10 -15.45
CA LEU A 152 5.56 -1.14 -16.55
C LEU A 152 5.06 -1.87 -17.81
N THR A 153 3.87 -1.50 -18.26
CA THR A 153 3.20 -2.12 -19.42
C THR A 153 3.26 -1.24 -20.64
N HIS A 154 3.24 0.08 -20.43
CA HIS A 154 3.22 1.08 -21.49
C HIS A 154 4.30 2.11 -21.21
N PHE A 155 5.30 2.17 -22.07
CA PHE A 155 6.39 3.12 -22.00
C PHE A 155 6.49 3.87 -23.33
N GLN A 156 6.32 5.18 -23.31
CA GLN A 156 6.41 6.00 -24.51
C GLN A 156 7.32 7.19 -24.26
N MET A 157 8.38 7.30 -25.08
CA MET A 157 9.28 8.45 -25.07
C MET A 157 9.65 8.92 -26.47
N CYS A 158 8.88 9.87 -27.01
CA CYS A 158 8.97 10.29 -28.41
C CYS A 158 10.31 10.95 -28.81
N ASN A 159 11.02 11.58 -27.87
CA ASN A 159 12.25 12.33 -28.13
C ASN A 159 13.52 11.64 -27.60
N LEU A 160 13.41 10.40 -27.12
CA LEU A 160 14.54 9.65 -26.57
C LEU A 160 15.56 9.33 -27.66
N LYS A 161 16.82 9.77 -27.48
CA LYS A 161 17.91 9.53 -28.45
C LYS A 161 18.66 8.23 -28.19
N ASP A 162 18.86 7.89 -26.92
CA ASP A 162 19.61 6.72 -26.45
C ASP A 162 18.84 6.02 -25.32
N ALA A 163 18.62 4.71 -25.46
CA ALA A 163 17.92 3.86 -24.48
C ALA A 163 18.81 2.72 -23.96
N THR A 164 20.14 2.83 -24.05
CA THR A 164 21.10 1.83 -23.53
C THR A 164 20.92 1.55 -22.03
N ASN A 165 20.44 2.53 -21.26
CA ASN A 165 20.17 2.42 -19.83
C ASN A 165 18.74 1.95 -19.48
N LEU A 166 17.92 1.58 -20.47
CA LEU A 166 16.51 1.25 -20.27
C LEU A 166 16.30 -0.25 -20.06
N TRP A 167 16.07 -0.66 -18.81
CA TRP A 167 15.85 -2.07 -18.45
C TRP A 167 14.39 -2.30 -18.06
N LEU A 168 13.57 -2.75 -19.02
CA LEU A 168 12.14 -3.01 -18.83
C LEU A 168 11.80 -4.46 -19.15
N LYS A 169 11.06 -5.13 -18.28
CA LYS A 169 10.57 -6.51 -18.52
C LYS A 169 9.17 -6.47 -19.12
N LYS A 170 8.98 -7.06 -20.31
CA LYS A 170 7.65 -7.30 -20.92
C LYS A 170 6.79 -6.03 -21.01
N ALA A 171 7.40 -4.90 -21.36
CA ALA A 171 6.73 -3.61 -21.55
C ALA A 171 6.57 -3.31 -23.05
N LYS A 172 5.46 -2.68 -23.44
CA LYS A 172 5.33 -2.07 -24.75
C LYS A 172 6.12 -0.77 -24.75
N VAL A 173 7.16 -0.71 -25.57
CA VAL A 173 8.09 0.43 -25.67
C VAL A 173 7.88 1.13 -27.01
N ASP A 174 7.49 2.40 -26.96
CA ASP A 174 7.33 3.27 -28.14
C ASP A 174 8.29 4.46 -28.05
N CYS A 175 9.39 4.37 -28.79
CA CYS A 175 10.48 5.35 -28.81
C CYS A 175 10.94 5.62 -30.26
N PRO A 176 10.15 6.34 -31.08
CA PRO A 176 10.36 6.45 -32.53
C PRO A 176 11.66 7.15 -32.94
N LYS A 177 12.26 7.96 -32.07
CA LYS A 177 13.52 8.69 -32.33
C LYS A 177 14.76 8.04 -31.71
N CYS A 178 14.62 6.84 -31.13
CA CYS A 178 15.71 6.19 -30.42
C CYS A 178 16.62 5.42 -31.38
N ALA A 179 17.91 5.78 -31.41
CA ALA A 179 18.88 5.16 -32.31
C ALA A 179 19.45 3.83 -31.77
N LYS A 180 19.37 3.59 -30.45
CA LYS A 180 19.95 2.42 -29.78
C LYS A 180 19.05 1.96 -28.63
N LEU A 181 18.52 0.74 -28.73
CA LEU A 181 17.84 0.03 -27.66
C LEU A 181 18.76 -1.06 -27.10
N HIS A 182 18.76 -1.23 -25.78
CA HIS A 182 19.47 -2.33 -25.12
C HIS A 182 18.84 -3.67 -25.52
N ASN A 183 19.67 -4.65 -25.92
CA ASN A 183 19.22 -5.89 -26.57
C ASN A 183 19.79 -7.16 -25.92
N ASP A 184 19.93 -7.19 -24.59
CA ASP A 184 20.44 -8.36 -23.89
C ASP A 184 19.30 -9.29 -23.47
N LYS A 185 18.78 -10.08 -24.42
CA LYS A 185 17.88 -11.23 -24.15
C LYS A 185 16.70 -10.94 -23.22
N VAL A 186 15.98 -9.83 -23.42
CA VAL A 186 14.74 -9.51 -22.69
C VAL A 186 13.56 -9.56 -23.65
N ASP A 187 12.48 -10.22 -23.23
CA ASP A 187 11.18 -10.28 -23.91
C ASP A 187 10.59 -8.86 -24.09
N TYR A 188 11.04 -8.12 -25.10
CA TYR A 188 10.39 -6.90 -25.56
C TYR A 188 9.35 -7.29 -26.63
N GLU A 189 8.06 -7.04 -26.39
CA GLU A 189 7.13 -6.88 -27.50
C GLU A 189 7.37 -5.49 -28.09
N VAL A 190 8.33 -5.40 -29.01
CA VAL A 190 8.52 -4.22 -29.86
C VAL A 190 7.31 -4.17 -30.78
N GLY A 191 6.30 -3.38 -30.39
CA GLY A 191 5.13 -3.13 -31.21
C GLY A 191 5.50 -2.26 -32.40
N VAL A 192 5.89 -2.88 -33.52
CA VAL A 192 5.47 -2.35 -34.81
C VAL A 192 3.97 -2.58 -34.85
N PHE A 193 3.19 -1.49 -34.89
CA PHE A 193 1.76 -1.58 -35.11
C PHE A 193 1.53 -2.20 -36.49
N ASP A 194 1.25 -3.50 -36.50
CA ASP A 194 0.63 -4.15 -37.64
C ASP A 194 -0.82 -4.42 -37.26
N ASP A 195 -1.74 -3.75 -37.95
CA ASP A 195 -3.20 -3.84 -37.78
C ASP A 195 -3.73 -5.28 -37.97
N VAL A 196 -2.87 -6.21 -38.37
CA VAL A 196 -3.12 -7.64 -38.55
C VAL A 196 -3.34 -8.40 -37.23
N ILE A 197 -2.67 -8.03 -36.11
CA ILE A 197 -2.84 -8.75 -34.83
C ILE A 197 -4.16 -8.39 -34.14
N ARG A 198 -4.69 -7.17 -34.36
CA ARG A 198 -6.04 -6.79 -33.92
C ARG A 198 -7.11 -7.65 -34.57
N GLN A 199 -6.92 -8.07 -35.82
CA GLN A 199 -7.85 -8.96 -36.50
C GLN A 199 -7.74 -10.41 -36.01
N GLN A 200 -6.57 -10.86 -35.55
CA GLN A 200 -6.40 -12.22 -35.00
C GLN A 200 -6.93 -12.38 -33.56
N LEU A 201 -6.91 -11.33 -32.73
CA LEU A 201 -7.50 -11.37 -31.37
C LEU A 201 -9.04 -11.31 -31.34
N MET A 202 -9.68 -10.89 -32.44
CA MET A 202 -11.14 -11.02 -32.60
C MET A 202 -11.60 -12.49 -32.74
N ASN A 203 -10.67 -13.42 -33.03
CA ASN A 203 -10.97 -14.86 -33.16
C ASN A 203 -10.84 -15.65 -31.84
N VAL A 204 -10.41 -15.05 -30.73
CA VAL A 204 -10.30 -15.73 -29.42
C VAL A 204 -11.57 -15.56 -28.56
N LYS A 205 -12.64 -14.96 -29.11
CA LYS A 205 -13.96 -14.90 -28.45
C LYS A 205 -14.71 -16.24 -28.38
N ASN A 206 -14.16 -17.33 -28.93
CA ASN A 206 -14.82 -18.63 -29.00
C ASN A 206 -14.37 -19.67 -27.95
N LEU A 207 -13.66 -19.27 -26.89
CA LEU A 207 -13.35 -20.18 -25.77
C LEU A 207 -14.35 -20.09 -24.59
N CYS A 208 -15.57 -19.63 -24.86
CA CYS A 208 -16.71 -19.68 -23.95
C CYS A 208 -17.75 -20.71 -24.39
N GLN A 209 -17.35 -21.94 -24.74
CA GLN A 209 -18.26 -23.09 -24.85
C GLN A 209 -17.49 -24.38 -24.56
N LEU A 210 -17.49 -24.83 -23.30
CA LEU A 210 -17.31 -26.24 -22.99
C LEU A 210 -18.35 -26.62 -21.94
N ASP A 211 -19.25 -27.49 -22.39
CA ASP A 211 -20.52 -27.88 -21.77
C ASP A 211 -20.41 -28.62 -20.44
N ASP A 212 -21.49 -28.51 -19.69
CA ASP A 212 -21.85 -29.32 -18.53
C ASP A 212 -21.87 -30.83 -18.83
N ARG A 213 -21.48 -31.61 -17.81
CA ARG A 213 -21.60 -33.08 -17.67
C ARG A 213 -20.46 -33.92 -18.25
N GLN A 214 -19.45 -34.14 -17.42
CA GLN A 214 -18.91 -35.48 -17.15
C GLN A 214 -18.09 -35.48 -15.86
N GLN A 215 -18.27 -36.53 -15.05
CA GLN A 215 -17.60 -36.75 -13.77
C GLN A 215 -16.08 -36.65 -13.93
N ILE A 216 -15.43 -35.74 -13.21
CA ILE A 216 -13.97 -35.62 -13.22
C ILE A 216 -13.40 -36.44 -12.06
N PRO A 217 -12.57 -37.46 -12.33
CA PRO A 217 -11.90 -38.24 -11.31
C PRO A 217 -10.85 -37.36 -10.61
N THR A 218 -10.58 -37.65 -9.34
CA THR A 218 -9.63 -36.96 -8.45
C THR A 218 -8.34 -36.52 -9.19
N LEU A 219 -8.33 -35.27 -9.65
CA LEU A 219 -7.21 -34.69 -10.36
C LEU A 219 -6.23 -34.14 -9.32
N ASN A 220 -5.03 -34.70 -9.27
CA ASN A 220 -3.86 -33.97 -8.81
C ASN A 220 -3.74 -32.74 -9.72
N VAL A 221 -4.21 -31.59 -9.26
CA VAL A 221 -4.27 -30.35 -10.06
C VAL A 221 -2.84 -29.84 -10.26
N HIS A 222 -2.14 -30.38 -11.26
CA HIS A 222 -1.26 -29.56 -12.07
C HIS A 222 -2.13 -28.45 -12.65
N LEU A 223 -1.83 -27.20 -12.29
CA LEU A 223 -2.40 -26.04 -12.97
C LEU A 223 -2.13 -26.24 -14.46
N PRO A 224 -3.15 -26.19 -15.34
CA PRO A 224 -3.06 -26.72 -16.71
C PRO A 224 -2.13 -25.93 -17.65
N PHE A 225 -1.48 -24.89 -17.15
CA PHE A 225 -0.54 -24.04 -17.86
C PHE A 225 0.57 -23.63 -16.89
N ASP A 226 1.81 -23.49 -17.37
CA ASP A 226 2.89 -22.90 -16.59
C ASP A 226 2.60 -21.41 -16.34
N ILE A 227 1.86 -21.13 -15.26
CA ILE A 227 1.43 -19.78 -14.90
C ILE A 227 2.63 -18.84 -14.76
N GLN A 228 3.82 -19.35 -14.45
CA GLN A 228 5.04 -18.56 -14.29
C GLN A 228 5.43 -17.78 -15.56
N ALA A 229 5.06 -18.28 -16.74
CA ALA A 229 5.38 -17.63 -18.01
C ALA A 229 4.40 -16.48 -18.37
N GLN A 230 3.17 -16.53 -17.85
CA GLN A 230 2.09 -15.62 -18.23
C GLN A 230 2.02 -14.40 -17.32
N VAL A 231 1.67 -13.25 -17.91
CA VAL A 231 1.42 -12.01 -17.17
C VAL A 231 -0.04 -12.00 -16.72
N ILE A 232 -0.30 -12.47 -15.50
CA ILE A 232 -1.66 -12.48 -14.95
C ILE A 232 -1.91 -11.20 -14.15
N THR A 233 -2.99 -10.47 -14.46
CA THR A 233 -3.41 -9.29 -13.69
C THR A 233 -4.60 -9.58 -12.78
N ILE A 234 -5.52 -10.43 -13.23
CA ILE A 234 -6.73 -10.84 -12.51
C ILE A 234 -6.80 -12.36 -12.57
N LEU A 235 -6.97 -13.02 -11.43
CA LEU A 235 -7.11 -14.46 -11.33
C LEU A 235 -8.33 -14.83 -10.48
N ILE A 236 -9.18 -15.72 -10.98
CA ILE A 236 -10.34 -16.21 -10.26
C ILE A 236 -10.38 -17.73 -10.41
N LEU A 237 -10.24 -18.47 -9.30
CA LEU A 237 -10.30 -19.92 -9.27
C LEU A 237 -11.37 -20.35 -8.25
N HIS A 238 -12.55 -20.70 -8.73
CA HIS A 238 -13.70 -20.99 -7.87
C HIS A 238 -13.61 -22.32 -7.13
N GLU A 239 -12.97 -23.33 -7.70
CA GLU A 239 -13.03 -24.72 -7.22
C GLU A 239 -11.71 -25.22 -6.63
N ILE A 240 -10.65 -24.41 -6.68
CA ILE A 240 -9.35 -24.81 -6.14
C ILE A 240 -9.45 -25.05 -4.64
N LYS A 241 -9.11 -26.27 -4.19
CA LYS A 241 -9.10 -26.65 -2.77
C LYS A 241 -7.76 -26.33 -2.10
N GLU A 242 -6.68 -26.41 -2.85
CA GLU A 242 -5.32 -26.21 -2.37
C GLU A 242 -4.50 -25.51 -3.46
N LEU A 243 -3.82 -24.43 -3.07
CA LEU A 243 -2.86 -23.76 -3.95
C LEU A 243 -1.49 -24.45 -3.79
N PRO A 244 -0.93 -25.04 -4.86
CA PRO A 244 0.36 -25.72 -4.79
C PRO A 244 1.54 -24.80 -4.45
N LYS A 245 2.68 -25.41 -4.07
CA LYS A 245 3.92 -24.68 -3.79
C LYS A 245 4.32 -23.82 -4.99
N LYS A 246 4.68 -22.56 -4.75
CA LYS A 246 5.14 -21.60 -5.78
C LYS A 246 4.19 -21.38 -6.97
N ALA A 247 2.91 -21.78 -6.87
CA ALA A 247 1.96 -21.74 -7.98
C ALA A 247 1.82 -20.37 -8.65
N LEU A 248 1.82 -19.29 -7.85
CA LEU A 248 1.72 -17.91 -8.29
C LEU A 248 2.94 -17.10 -7.86
N ALA A 249 4.06 -17.75 -7.53
CA ALA A 249 5.27 -17.05 -7.14
C ALA A 249 5.79 -16.17 -8.29
N GLY A 250 6.17 -14.93 -7.98
CA GLY A 250 6.72 -13.98 -8.96
C GLY A 250 5.68 -13.44 -9.94
N GLN A 251 4.39 -13.54 -9.65
CA GLN A 251 3.34 -12.90 -10.45
C GLN A 251 3.28 -11.40 -10.15
N LEU A 252 4.26 -10.66 -10.69
CA LEU A 252 4.51 -9.25 -10.36
C LEU A 252 3.36 -8.32 -10.72
N ARG A 253 2.51 -8.69 -11.70
CA ARG A 253 1.35 -7.87 -12.15
C ARG A 253 0.01 -8.33 -11.57
N LEU A 254 -0.01 -9.42 -10.81
CA LEU A 254 -1.25 -9.95 -10.23
C LEU A 254 -1.79 -8.93 -9.23
N PHE A 255 -2.90 -8.29 -9.59
CA PHE A 255 -3.51 -7.22 -8.82
C PHE A 255 -4.70 -7.73 -7.98
N TYR A 256 -5.49 -8.62 -8.59
CA TYR A 256 -6.70 -9.18 -8.01
C TYR A 256 -6.64 -10.70 -8.09
N CYS A 257 -6.84 -11.37 -6.97
CA CYS A 257 -6.99 -12.82 -6.91
C CYS A 257 -8.21 -13.21 -6.06
N ARG A 258 -8.98 -14.19 -6.54
CA ARG A 258 -10.12 -14.75 -5.81
C ARG A 258 -10.08 -16.27 -5.84
N ILE A 259 -9.94 -16.87 -4.66
CA ILE A 259 -9.82 -18.31 -4.43
C ILE A 259 -10.76 -18.76 -3.30
N PRO A 260 -12.08 -18.62 -3.48
CA PRO A 260 -13.05 -18.69 -2.39
C PRO A 260 -13.18 -20.09 -1.77
N SER A 261 -12.86 -21.17 -2.50
CA SER A 261 -12.95 -22.55 -2.01
C SER A 261 -11.61 -23.12 -1.50
N CYS A 262 -10.54 -22.33 -1.57
CA CYS A 262 -9.21 -22.76 -1.19
C CYS A 262 -9.11 -22.90 0.32
N ALA A 263 -8.71 -24.08 0.80
CA ALA A 263 -8.48 -24.39 2.20
C ALA A 263 -7.00 -24.26 2.59
N VAL A 264 -6.07 -24.51 1.66
CA VAL A 264 -4.62 -24.53 1.94
C VAL A 264 -3.88 -23.70 0.90
N ILE A 265 -3.01 -22.79 1.35
CA ILE A 265 -2.04 -22.09 0.51
C ILE A 265 -0.66 -22.61 0.88
N ASN A 266 0.01 -23.30 -0.04
CA ASN A 266 1.30 -23.89 0.24
C ASN A 266 2.46 -22.87 0.27
N GLU A 267 3.63 -23.40 0.63
CA GLU A 267 4.90 -22.69 0.64
C GLU A 267 5.11 -21.85 -0.62
N ARG A 268 5.40 -20.56 -0.43
CA ARG A 268 5.63 -19.58 -1.49
C ARG A 268 4.49 -19.45 -2.52
N GLY A 269 3.25 -19.83 -2.20
CA GLY A 269 2.11 -19.79 -3.13
C GLY A 269 1.93 -18.46 -3.88
N PHE A 270 2.07 -17.32 -3.20
CA PHE A 270 2.04 -15.95 -3.73
C PHE A 270 3.36 -15.19 -3.44
N PHE A 271 4.47 -15.91 -3.33
CA PHE A 271 5.75 -15.28 -3.02
C PHE A 271 6.11 -14.22 -4.07
N ASN A 272 6.50 -13.02 -3.63
CA ASN A 272 6.90 -11.92 -4.50
C ASN A 272 5.79 -11.50 -5.51
N CYS A 273 4.51 -11.57 -5.12
CA CYS A 273 3.40 -10.95 -5.86
C CYS A 273 3.29 -9.47 -5.50
N THR A 274 4.20 -8.65 -6.03
CA THR A 274 4.44 -7.27 -5.58
C THR A 274 3.25 -6.33 -5.80
N ALA A 275 2.45 -6.53 -6.85
CA ALA A 275 1.27 -5.73 -7.17
C ALA A 275 -0.04 -6.21 -6.52
N LEU A 276 -0.02 -7.36 -5.83
CA LEU A 276 -1.23 -7.94 -5.26
C LEU A 276 -1.82 -6.97 -4.25
N ARG A 277 -3.10 -6.63 -4.45
CA ARG A 277 -3.80 -5.65 -3.61
C ARG A 277 -5.13 -6.17 -3.10
N TYR A 278 -5.77 -7.04 -3.87
CA TYR A 278 -7.01 -7.70 -3.49
C TYR A 278 -6.83 -9.21 -3.53
N LEU A 279 -7.08 -9.86 -2.40
CA LEU A 279 -7.14 -11.30 -2.28
C LEU A 279 -8.38 -11.71 -1.50
N ASP A 280 -9.27 -12.44 -2.16
CA ASP A 280 -10.40 -13.11 -1.50
C ASP A 280 -10.06 -14.59 -1.30
N CYS A 281 -9.75 -14.97 -0.05
CA CYS A 281 -9.34 -16.31 0.35
C CYS A 281 -10.00 -16.73 1.68
N LYS A 282 -11.29 -16.38 1.83
CA LYS A 282 -12.05 -16.49 3.10
C LYS A 282 -12.04 -17.86 3.78
N ASN A 283 -11.92 -18.92 3.01
CA ASN A 283 -11.99 -20.31 3.49
C ASN A 283 -10.61 -20.94 3.76
N VAL A 284 -9.52 -20.18 3.58
CA VAL A 284 -8.18 -20.68 3.85
C VAL A 284 -8.01 -20.93 5.34
N LYS A 285 -7.59 -22.15 5.67
CA LYS A 285 -7.29 -22.63 7.02
C LYS A 285 -5.79 -22.69 7.29
N GLN A 286 -4.99 -22.94 6.25
CA GLN A 286 -3.54 -23.07 6.40
C GLN A 286 -2.80 -22.21 5.38
N VAL A 287 -1.81 -21.46 5.88
CA VAL A 287 -0.90 -20.64 5.08
C VAL A 287 0.52 -21.14 5.30
N GLY A 288 1.17 -21.61 4.24
CA GLY A 288 2.51 -22.18 4.27
C GLY A 288 3.62 -21.13 4.45
N ALA A 289 4.85 -21.61 4.62
CA ALA A 289 6.01 -20.74 4.79
C ALA A 289 6.23 -19.83 3.58
N TYR A 290 6.54 -18.56 3.82
CA TYR A 290 6.75 -17.53 2.78
C TYR A 290 5.58 -17.34 1.79
N ALA A 291 4.38 -17.85 2.08
CA ALA A 291 3.26 -17.89 1.14
C ALA A 291 2.90 -16.51 0.56
N PHE A 292 2.93 -15.45 1.38
CA PHE A 292 2.68 -14.07 0.99
C PHE A 292 3.90 -13.16 1.25
N SER A 293 5.10 -13.74 1.29
CA SER A 293 6.30 -12.94 1.51
C SER A 293 6.55 -12.04 0.29
N GLN A 294 6.99 -10.80 0.52
CA GLN A 294 7.24 -9.79 -0.52
C GLN A 294 5.99 -9.34 -1.30
N CYS A 295 4.79 -9.53 -0.75
CA CYS A 295 3.57 -8.92 -1.27
C CYS A 295 3.47 -7.44 -0.84
N TYR A 296 4.36 -6.59 -1.35
CA TYR A 296 4.58 -5.23 -0.83
C TYR A 296 3.33 -4.34 -0.80
N SER A 297 2.38 -4.53 -1.72
CA SER A 297 1.19 -3.68 -1.91
C SER A 297 -0.05 -4.13 -1.12
N MET A 298 0.01 -5.30 -0.47
CA MET A 298 -1.15 -5.86 0.23
C MET A 298 -1.46 -5.03 1.47
N THR A 299 -2.68 -4.51 1.55
CA THR A 299 -3.12 -3.68 2.68
C THR A 299 -3.89 -4.47 3.73
N GLN A 300 -4.63 -5.50 3.29
CA GLN A 300 -5.49 -6.36 4.10
C GLN A 300 -5.63 -7.73 3.41
N TYR A 301 -5.81 -8.78 4.21
CA TYR A 301 -6.06 -10.14 3.75
C TYR A 301 -7.44 -10.61 4.22
N ASN A 302 -8.23 -11.22 3.33
CA ASN A 302 -9.52 -11.83 3.68
C ASN A 302 -9.34 -13.31 4.05
N CYS A 303 -8.52 -13.62 5.06
CA CYS A 303 -8.26 -14.98 5.53
C CYS A 303 -8.50 -15.09 7.04
N HIS A 304 -9.73 -14.76 7.48
CA HIS A 304 -10.03 -14.56 8.90
C HIS A 304 -10.00 -15.84 9.73
N ASN A 305 -10.24 -17.02 9.15
CA ASN A 305 -10.35 -18.28 9.88
C ASN A 305 -9.13 -19.19 9.69
N VAL A 306 -7.95 -18.60 9.44
CA VAL A 306 -6.70 -19.35 9.38
C VAL A 306 -6.37 -19.94 10.76
N GLU A 307 -6.05 -21.22 10.77
CA GLU A 307 -5.66 -22.02 11.94
C GLU A 307 -4.14 -22.14 12.06
N TYR A 308 -3.42 -22.15 10.93
CA TYR A 308 -1.95 -22.27 10.87
C TYR A 308 -1.32 -21.25 9.92
N VAL A 309 -0.28 -20.58 10.39
CA VAL A 309 0.56 -19.67 9.60
C VAL A 309 2.02 -20.09 9.70
N GLY A 310 2.61 -20.45 8.57
CA GLY A 310 4.00 -20.90 8.48
C GLY A 310 5.02 -19.76 8.65
N LYS A 311 6.28 -20.16 8.82
CA LYS A 311 7.43 -19.26 8.97
C LYS A 311 7.46 -18.18 7.88
N ALA A 312 7.63 -16.93 8.29
CA ALA A 312 7.76 -15.77 7.39
C ALA A 312 6.63 -15.63 6.35
N ALA A 313 5.44 -16.19 6.59
CA ALA A 313 4.34 -16.20 5.63
C ALA A 313 3.95 -14.80 5.15
N PHE A 314 3.98 -13.78 6.01
CA PHE A 314 3.67 -12.39 5.69
C PHE A 314 4.92 -11.48 5.75
N CYS A 315 6.13 -12.03 5.66
CA CYS A 315 7.36 -11.24 5.73
C CYS A 315 7.43 -10.19 4.59
N GLN A 316 7.85 -8.97 4.92
CA GLN A 316 7.98 -7.83 4.00
C GLN A 316 6.65 -7.39 3.34
N ASN A 317 5.50 -7.59 4.01
CA ASN A 317 4.25 -6.94 3.61
C ASN A 317 4.24 -5.47 4.10
N HIS A 318 4.93 -4.59 3.37
CA HIS A 318 5.14 -3.21 3.82
C HIS A 318 3.85 -2.38 3.92
N CYS A 319 2.84 -2.61 3.06
CA CYS A 319 1.55 -1.91 3.11
C CYS A 319 0.53 -2.49 4.11
N LEU A 320 0.81 -3.65 4.73
CA LEU A 320 -0.19 -4.35 5.55
C LEU A 320 -0.45 -3.56 6.82
N LEU A 321 -1.68 -3.09 7.02
CA LEU A 321 -2.04 -2.22 8.15
C LEU A 321 -2.58 -3.01 9.33
N LYS A 322 -3.42 -3.98 9.00
CA LYS A 322 -4.13 -4.82 9.94
C LYS A 322 -4.34 -6.22 9.37
N ILE A 323 -4.40 -7.20 10.25
CA ILE A 323 -4.72 -8.57 9.90
C ILE A 323 -5.60 -9.19 10.99
N LYS A 324 -6.49 -10.08 10.58
CA LYS A 324 -7.45 -10.73 11.47
C LYS A 324 -7.38 -12.25 11.31
N PHE A 325 -7.26 -12.95 12.43
CA PHE A 325 -7.17 -14.41 12.54
C PHE A 325 -7.97 -14.92 13.76
N ASN A 326 -9.22 -15.30 13.55
CA ASN A 326 -10.12 -15.77 14.61
C ASN A 326 -9.66 -17.06 15.27
N LEU A 327 -9.03 -17.97 14.51
CA LEU A 327 -8.72 -19.33 14.95
C LEU A 327 -7.24 -19.58 15.26
N LEU A 328 -6.36 -18.65 14.88
CA LEU A 328 -4.91 -18.82 15.01
C LEU A 328 -4.49 -18.86 16.48
N VAL A 329 -3.71 -19.89 16.83
CA VAL A 329 -3.23 -20.13 18.21
C VAL A 329 -1.82 -19.57 18.44
N GLU A 330 -0.99 -19.52 17.40
CA GLU A 330 0.41 -19.12 17.49
C GLU A 330 0.81 -18.24 16.30
N ILE A 331 1.56 -17.17 16.58
CA ILE A 331 2.33 -16.43 15.56
C ILE A 331 3.78 -16.88 15.64
N GLY A 332 4.20 -17.65 14.62
CA GLY A 332 5.53 -18.25 14.55
C GLY A 332 6.68 -17.29 14.15
N ASP A 333 7.85 -17.88 13.87
CA ASP A 333 9.08 -17.15 13.51
C ASP A 333 8.91 -16.24 12.28
N ARG A 334 9.26 -14.96 12.45
CA ARG A 334 9.33 -13.92 11.40
C ARG A 334 8.04 -13.73 10.57
N VAL A 335 6.89 -14.18 11.05
CA VAL A 335 5.62 -14.13 10.29
C VAL A 335 5.35 -12.73 9.73
N PHE A 336 5.60 -11.67 10.52
CA PHE A 336 5.41 -10.27 10.14
C PHE A 336 6.72 -9.48 10.11
N GLN A 337 7.86 -10.13 9.91
CA GLN A 337 9.14 -9.42 9.78
C GLN A 337 9.05 -8.35 8.70
N GLU A 338 9.58 -7.15 8.97
CA GLU A 338 9.57 -5.99 8.05
C GLU A 338 8.17 -5.55 7.56
N CYS A 339 7.08 -5.88 8.28
CA CYS A 339 5.75 -5.31 8.00
C CYS A 339 5.65 -3.87 8.51
N ARG A 340 6.26 -2.93 7.78
CA ARG A 340 6.52 -1.54 8.24
C ARG A 340 5.27 -0.71 8.55
N SER A 341 4.10 -1.04 8.00
CA SER A 341 2.83 -0.35 8.30
C SER A 341 1.89 -1.13 9.21
N LEU A 342 2.29 -2.32 9.69
CA LEU A 342 1.40 -3.17 10.50
C LEU A 342 1.28 -2.59 11.90
N ASN A 343 0.08 -2.16 12.25
CA ASN A 343 -0.21 -1.53 13.53
C ASN A 343 -1.13 -2.37 14.42
N PHE A 344 -1.92 -3.27 13.84
CA PHE A 344 -2.93 -4.02 14.59
C PHE A 344 -3.10 -5.47 14.11
N VAL A 345 -3.08 -6.41 15.05
CA VAL A 345 -3.39 -7.83 14.83
C VAL A 345 -4.58 -8.21 15.70
N HIS A 346 -5.66 -8.66 15.06
CA HIS A 346 -6.81 -9.25 15.75
C HIS A 346 -6.69 -10.77 15.74
N ALA A 347 -6.41 -11.41 16.87
CA ALA A 347 -6.31 -12.86 16.94
C ALA A 347 -6.92 -13.43 18.23
N GLU A 348 -8.21 -13.81 18.16
CA GLU A 348 -9.03 -14.15 19.34
C GLU A 348 -8.47 -15.32 20.15
N LYS A 349 -8.05 -16.40 19.46
CA LYS A 349 -7.54 -17.63 20.08
C LYS A 349 -6.03 -17.65 20.28
N LEU A 350 -5.33 -16.53 20.07
CA LEU A 350 -3.88 -16.46 20.11
C LEU A 350 -3.36 -16.68 21.54
N LYS A 351 -2.38 -17.57 21.71
CA LYS A 351 -1.73 -17.88 22.99
C LYS A 351 -0.24 -17.57 22.99
N TYR A 352 0.43 -17.76 21.86
CA TYR A 352 1.88 -17.66 21.75
C TYR A 352 2.31 -16.76 20.60
N VAL A 353 3.33 -15.95 20.84
CA VAL A 353 3.96 -15.07 19.84
C VAL A 353 5.47 -15.25 19.96
N HIS A 354 6.12 -15.64 18.87
CA HIS A 354 7.56 -15.85 18.82
C HIS A 354 8.33 -14.51 18.88
N ASP A 355 9.52 -14.48 19.50
CA ASP A 355 10.28 -13.24 19.73
C ASP A 355 10.65 -12.46 18.45
N LYS A 356 10.76 -13.17 17.32
CA LYS A 356 11.13 -12.60 16.02
C LYS A 356 9.93 -12.38 15.11
N ALA A 357 8.70 -12.61 15.58
CA ALA A 357 7.49 -12.48 14.78
C ALA A 357 7.35 -11.10 14.12
N PHE A 358 7.79 -10.05 14.81
CA PHE A 358 7.65 -8.64 14.44
C PHE A 358 9.03 -7.95 14.28
N ASN A 359 10.07 -8.70 13.90
CA ASN A 359 11.41 -8.13 13.74
C ASN A 359 11.45 -7.05 12.66
N ASP A 360 12.29 -6.03 12.85
CA ASP A 360 12.51 -4.95 11.88
C ASP A 360 11.24 -4.14 11.52
N ILE A 361 10.24 -4.14 12.41
CA ILE A 361 9.11 -3.22 12.34
C ILE A 361 9.54 -1.89 12.95
N ARG A 362 9.50 -0.81 12.17
CA ARG A 362 9.97 0.54 12.56
C ARG A 362 8.99 1.29 13.49
N VAL A 363 7.87 0.66 13.87
CA VAL A 363 6.75 1.29 14.58
C VAL A 363 6.77 0.95 16.07
N TRP A 364 6.27 1.88 16.87
CA TRP A 364 5.81 1.70 18.25
C TRP A 364 4.94 0.45 18.34
N GLN A 365 5.32 -0.51 19.20
CA GLN A 365 4.64 -1.77 19.53
C GLN A 365 3.35 -2.09 18.75
N VAL A 366 3.38 -3.13 17.91
CA VAL A 366 2.18 -3.65 17.23
C VAL A 366 1.10 -4.00 18.27
N LYS A 367 -0.11 -3.45 18.13
CA LYS A 367 -1.22 -3.75 19.05
C LYS A 367 -1.81 -5.11 18.70
N ILE A 368 -1.91 -6.01 19.66
CA ILE A 368 -2.47 -7.36 19.47
C ILE A 368 -3.67 -7.53 20.39
N TYR A 369 -4.82 -7.86 19.80
CA TYR A 369 -6.00 -8.29 20.55
C TYR A 369 -6.07 -9.81 20.60
N SER A 370 -6.20 -10.37 21.80
CA SER A 370 -6.45 -11.79 22.07
C SER A 370 -7.34 -11.95 23.30
N GLN A 371 -8.15 -13.03 23.35
CA GLN A 371 -8.88 -13.41 24.55
C GLN A 371 -8.01 -14.10 25.58
N ASN A 372 -6.85 -14.65 25.18
CA ASN A 372 -5.89 -15.26 26.08
C ASN A 372 -4.80 -14.25 26.48
N PRO A 373 -4.23 -14.37 27.70
CA PRO A 373 -3.10 -13.54 28.09
C PRO A 373 -1.89 -13.86 27.20
N ILE A 374 -1.33 -12.82 26.58
CA ILE A 374 -0.10 -12.89 25.80
C ILE A 374 1.01 -12.11 26.51
N LYS A 375 2.25 -12.59 26.40
CA LYS A 375 3.42 -11.90 26.96
C LYS A 375 3.60 -10.55 26.27
N GLN A 376 3.98 -9.51 27.02
CA GLN A 376 4.31 -8.20 26.43
C GLN A 376 5.74 -8.22 25.89
N SER A 377 6.02 -7.47 24.83
CA SER A 377 7.37 -7.35 24.25
C SER A 377 7.65 -5.92 23.81
N ILE A 378 8.91 -5.59 23.54
CA ILE A 378 9.30 -4.31 22.95
C ILE A 378 8.65 -4.14 21.56
N GLN A 379 8.38 -5.23 20.85
CA GLN A 379 7.84 -5.20 19.49
C GLN A 379 6.30 -5.16 19.42
N TYR A 380 5.59 -5.55 20.47
CA TYR A 380 4.13 -5.64 20.45
C TYR A 380 3.51 -5.46 21.83
N GLN A 381 2.29 -4.91 21.85
CA GLN A 381 1.50 -4.62 23.03
C GLN A 381 0.16 -5.35 22.99
N ALA A 382 -0.18 -6.11 24.04
CA ALA A 382 -1.51 -6.70 24.18
C ALA A 382 -2.54 -5.61 24.52
N VAL A 383 -3.68 -5.60 23.82
CA VAL A 383 -4.79 -4.68 24.05
C VAL A 383 -6.08 -5.44 24.34
N SER A 384 -6.90 -4.92 25.26
CA SER A 384 -8.19 -5.51 25.66
C SER A 384 -9.35 -5.08 24.76
N ASP A 385 -9.27 -3.88 24.18
CA ASP A 385 -10.30 -3.35 23.30
C ASP A 385 -9.87 -3.46 21.85
N ILE A 386 -10.80 -3.87 20.97
CA ILE A 386 -10.59 -3.86 19.54
C ILE A 386 -10.71 -2.40 19.05
N PRO A 387 -9.61 -1.75 18.61
CA PRO A 387 -9.70 -0.41 18.05
C PRO A 387 -10.55 -0.43 16.79
N ARG A 388 -11.42 0.58 16.62
CA ARG A 388 -12.12 0.78 15.34
C ARG A 388 -11.09 1.02 14.23
N PHE A 389 -11.44 0.79 12.97
CA PHE A 389 -10.48 0.91 11.86
C PHE A 389 -9.72 2.25 11.82
N GLN A 390 -10.41 3.35 12.12
CA GLN A 390 -9.80 4.69 12.22
C GLN A 390 -8.86 4.84 13.42
N GLU A 391 -9.10 4.10 14.51
CA GLU A 391 -8.28 4.04 15.72
C GLU A 391 -7.11 3.04 15.57
N ALA A 392 -7.21 2.02 14.71
CA ALA A 392 -6.07 1.16 14.39
C ALA A 392 -4.99 1.90 13.55
N LEU A 393 -5.40 2.96 12.85
CA LEU A 393 -4.52 3.88 12.13
C LEU A 393 -3.92 4.98 13.04
N TYR A 394 -4.36 5.06 14.30
CA TYR A 394 -4.07 6.16 15.21
C TYR A 394 -3.61 5.61 16.57
N THR A 395 -2.36 5.85 16.99
CA THR A 395 -1.90 5.32 18.29
C THR A 395 -2.42 6.13 19.49
N ASP A 396 -2.83 7.38 19.28
CA ASP A 396 -3.29 8.32 20.32
C ASP A 396 -4.83 8.30 20.52
N LYS A 397 -5.39 9.19 21.36
CA LYS A 397 -6.85 9.30 21.59
C LYS A 397 -7.53 9.99 20.40
N PHE A 398 -8.38 9.29 19.66
CA PHE A 398 -9.17 9.87 18.56
C PHE A 398 -10.08 11.00 19.09
N LEU A 399 -9.66 12.25 18.87
CA LEU A 399 -10.19 13.43 19.56
C LEU A 399 -11.66 13.70 19.24
N GLU A 400 -12.10 13.43 18.01
CA GLU A 400 -13.48 13.62 17.57
C GLU A 400 -14.42 12.64 18.30
N ARG A 401 -14.01 11.39 18.47
CA ARG A 401 -14.79 10.40 19.25
C ARG A 401 -14.73 10.71 20.73
N PHE A 402 -13.58 11.11 21.28
CA PHE A 402 -13.50 11.53 22.67
C PHE A 402 -14.46 12.70 22.95
N SER A 403 -14.47 13.69 22.05
CA SER A 403 -15.40 14.82 22.09
C SER A 403 -16.86 14.38 21.95
N LEU A 404 -17.16 13.49 21.00
CA LEU A 404 -18.50 12.93 20.81
C LEU A 404 -18.97 12.10 22.01
N LEU A 405 -18.12 11.26 22.58
CA LEU A 405 -18.42 10.47 23.77
C LEU A 405 -18.67 11.36 24.97
N ASN A 406 -17.89 12.43 25.15
CA ASN A 406 -18.13 13.41 26.20
C ASN A 406 -19.46 14.16 25.99
N LEU A 407 -19.79 14.52 24.74
CA LEU A 407 -21.07 15.13 24.40
C LEU A 407 -22.24 14.17 24.69
N LEU A 408 -22.12 12.91 24.27
CA LEU A 408 -23.13 11.87 24.50
C LEU A 408 -23.29 11.57 25.99
N ARG A 409 -22.20 11.50 26.78
CA ARG A 409 -22.27 11.37 28.25
C ARG A 409 -23.01 12.54 28.89
N ARG A 410 -22.71 13.78 28.48
CA ARG A 410 -23.42 14.97 28.97
C ARG A 410 -24.91 14.92 28.63
N ARG A 411 -25.27 14.55 27.39
CA ARG A 411 -26.67 14.42 26.96
C ARG A 411 -27.39 13.28 27.68
N HIS A 412 -26.74 12.14 27.86
CA HIS A 412 -27.30 11.01 28.60
C HIS A 412 -27.54 11.39 30.07
N LEU A 413 -26.61 12.08 30.72
CA LEU A 413 -26.79 12.57 32.08
C LEU A 413 -27.98 13.55 32.17
N ALA A 414 -28.13 14.44 31.19
CA ALA A 414 -29.27 15.36 31.12
C ALA A 414 -30.60 14.62 30.97
N VAL A 415 -30.66 13.61 30.10
CA VAL A 415 -31.86 12.76 29.92
C VAL A 415 -32.16 11.95 31.18
N SER A 416 -31.15 11.37 31.83
CA SER A 416 -31.33 10.64 33.09
C SER A 416 -31.85 11.55 34.21
N LYS A 417 -31.35 12.80 34.29
CA LYS A 417 -31.87 13.80 35.23
C LYS A 417 -33.32 14.19 34.91
N ALA A 418 -33.65 14.43 33.63
CA ALA A 418 -35.01 14.74 33.22
C ALA A 418 -35.99 13.63 33.60
N LYS A 419 -35.66 12.35 33.31
CA LYS A 419 -36.46 11.19 33.73
C LYS A 419 -36.58 11.04 35.25
N TYR A 420 -35.55 11.41 35.99
CA TYR A 420 -35.61 11.41 37.45
C TYR A 420 -36.58 12.47 37.98
N TYR A 421 -36.53 13.69 37.44
CA TYR A 421 -37.49 14.75 37.79
C TYR A 421 -38.91 14.40 37.39
N GLU A 422 -39.11 13.80 36.21
CA GLU A 422 -40.42 13.30 35.74
C GLU A 422 -41.02 12.30 36.73
N ARG A 423 -40.24 11.30 37.20
CA ARG A 423 -40.69 10.35 38.22
C ARG A 423 -41.02 11.01 39.56
N ILE A 424 -40.27 12.03 39.97
CA ILE A 424 -40.59 12.78 41.19
C ILE A 424 -41.92 13.51 41.01
N THR A 425 -42.12 14.19 39.89
CA THR A 425 -43.38 14.92 39.62
C THR A 425 -44.58 13.98 39.51
N GLU A 426 -44.42 12.80 38.92
CA GLU A 426 -45.45 11.75 38.90
C GLU A 426 -45.78 11.30 40.34
N ASN A 427 -44.78 11.02 41.18
CA ASN A 427 -44.99 10.63 42.58
C ASN A 427 -45.66 11.73 43.42
N PHE A 428 -45.36 13.01 43.15
CA PHE A 428 -46.03 14.14 43.81
C PHE A 428 -47.49 14.31 43.33
N SER A 429 -47.77 14.03 42.05
CA SER A 429 -49.15 14.07 41.53
C SER A 429 -50.03 12.95 42.11
N THR A 430 -49.45 11.79 42.45
CA THR A 430 -50.15 10.71 43.16
C THR A 430 -50.36 10.98 44.66
N LEU A 431 -49.57 11.86 45.27
CA LEU A 431 -49.70 12.24 46.69
C LEU A 431 -50.77 13.33 46.94
N GLN A 432 -51.31 13.95 45.88
CA GLN A 432 -52.40 14.94 45.98
C GLN A 432 -53.80 14.34 46.12
N TRP A 433 -53.94 13.03 46.34
CA TRP A 433 -55.22 12.32 46.56
C TRP A 433 -55.27 11.56 47.90
N ILE A 434 -54.66 12.12 48.94
CA ILE A 434 -54.88 11.68 50.33
C ILE A 434 -55.31 12.92 51.13
N GLU A 435 -56.54 13.37 50.87
CA GLU A 435 -57.43 13.94 51.90
C GLU A 435 -58.26 12.80 52.49
#